data_AF-A0A9E3HT12-F1
#
_entry.id   AF-A0A9E3HT12-F1
#
_cell.length_a   1.000
_cell.length_b   1.000
_cell.length_c   1.000
_cell.angle_alpha   90.00
_cell.angle_beta   90.00
_cell.angle_gamma   90.00
#
_symmetry.space_group_name_H-M   'P 1'
#
loop_
_entity.id
_entity.type
_entity.pdbx_description
1 polymer ?
#
loop_
_entity_poly.entity_id
_entity_poly.type
_entity_poly.pdbx_seq_one_letter_code
_entity_poly.pdbx_strand_id
1 'polypeptide(L)'
;MQWQQMDWPILVDRQNLLEVLAVPITALIDEQGIVRALRPSDEEYSRFLETDYVGSTRPVPVRAEAPDLARLQEHAGRSADNQRNYAASLVLWGGDEALDRAVEAYREAVELEPDHGPTHFRLGAAYRARYDSDYRREGDFEAAISHWGRALELDPNQYIWRRRIQQYGPRLDKPYSFYDWVNQARREIEARGETPSVLRVEPGGAEFAYPSESFEAGGTELRSPDPDGRIFRDERRLIRAEVTVVPGTLAPGETGRVHVVLRPDLSQKAHWNNEMEDLVFWIDTPDGWQVDNRHLTVPIPPEPVSQETRRLEFEIKCPENAGGTVVVPAYSLYYVCEDLNGTCLYRRQDIPVRIEINSSQ
;
A
#
# COMPACT_ATOMS: atom_id res chain seq x y z
N MET A 1 17.46 -2.51 -19.43
CA MET A 1 17.09 -1.08 -19.46
C MET A 1 18.22 -0.25 -20.07
N GLN A 2 17.94 0.55 -21.10
CA GLN A 2 18.93 1.37 -21.81
C GLN A 2 19.76 2.27 -20.88
N TRP A 3 19.10 2.93 -19.92
CA TRP A 3 19.74 3.91 -19.06
C TRP A 3 20.95 3.36 -18.29
N GLN A 4 20.74 2.25 -17.59
CA GLN A 4 21.74 1.56 -16.75
C GLN A 4 22.46 0.43 -17.49
N GLN A 5 22.31 0.35 -18.82
CA GLN A 5 22.90 -0.70 -19.66
C GLN A 5 22.62 -2.14 -19.17
N MET A 6 21.50 -2.34 -18.45
CA MET A 6 21.09 -3.65 -17.96
C MET A 6 20.56 -4.49 -19.12
N ASP A 7 21.14 -5.67 -19.32
CA ASP A 7 20.83 -6.60 -20.40
C ASP A 7 19.96 -7.79 -19.96
N TRP A 8 19.65 -7.90 -18.66
CA TRP A 8 18.71 -8.90 -18.14
C TRP A 8 17.24 -8.51 -18.34
N PRO A 9 16.34 -9.50 -18.49
CA PRO A 9 14.91 -9.26 -18.63
C PRO A 9 14.32 -8.68 -17.33
N ILE A 10 13.34 -7.79 -17.48
CA ILE A 10 12.51 -7.30 -16.37
C ILE A 10 11.12 -7.89 -16.55
N LEU A 11 10.65 -8.61 -15.54
CA LEU A 11 9.29 -9.13 -15.47
C LEU A 11 8.45 -8.19 -14.62
N VAL A 12 7.29 -7.79 -15.14
CA VAL A 12 6.38 -6.86 -14.46
C VAL A 12 5.06 -7.56 -14.19
N ASP A 13 4.73 -7.74 -12.92
CA ASP A 13 3.43 -8.22 -12.51
C ASP A 13 2.44 -7.06 -12.31
N ARG A 14 1.95 -6.53 -13.43
CA ARG A 14 1.05 -5.35 -13.40
C ARG A 14 -0.32 -5.63 -12.78
N GLN A 15 -0.69 -6.90 -12.62
CA GLN A 15 -2.00 -7.34 -12.11
C GLN A 15 -1.90 -7.94 -10.69
N ASN A 16 -0.71 -7.92 -10.06
CA ASN A 16 -0.42 -8.60 -8.80
C ASN A 16 -0.92 -10.05 -8.80
N LEU A 17 -0.65 -10.82 -9.86
CA LEU A 17 -0.95 -12.25 -9.98
C LEU A 17 -0.11 -13.11 -9.05
N LEU A 18 1.08 -12.64 -8.67
CA LEU A 18 1.94 -13.27 -7.67
C LEU A 18 1.50 -12.95 -6.24
N GLU A 19 0.50 -12.07 -6.06
CA GLU A 19 -0.08 -11.68 -4.77
C GLU A 19 0.99 -11.24 -3.75
N VAL A 20 1.98 -10.51 -4.26
CA VAL A 20 3.08 -9.96 -3.48
C VAL A 20 2.54 -8.90 -2.53
N LEU A 21 2.72 -9.13 -1.23
CA LEU A 21 2.25 -8.24 -0.17
C LEU A 21 3.25 -7.12 0.18
N ALA A 22 4.53 -7.28 -0.13
CA ALA A 22 5.61 -6.34 0.20
C ALA A 22 6.86 -6.60 -0.66
N VAL A 23 7.74 -5.61 -0.81
CA VAL A 23 9.01 -5.70 -1.55
C VAL A 23 10.23 -5.31 -0.69
N PRO A 24 11.43 -5.79 -1.04
CA PRO A 24 11.71 -6.79 -2.08
C PRO A 24 11.26 -8.20 -1.66
N ILE A 25 10.89 -9.03 -2.65
CA ILE A 25 10.83 -10.49 -2.48
C ILE A 25 11.98 -11.08 -3.27
N THR A 26 12.85 -11.82 -2.59
CA THR A 26 13.90 -12.59 -3.24
C THR A 26 13.39 -13.98 -3.56
N ALA A 27 13.50 -14.41 -4.81
CA ALA A 27 13.20 -15.77 -5.24
C ALA A 27 14.49 -16.43 -5.73
N LEU A 28 14.76 -17.66 -5.30
CA LEU A 28 15.86 -18.47 -5.82
C LEU A 28 15.33 -19.34 -6.94
N ILE A 29 15.75 -19.05 -8.16
CA ILE A 29 15.33 -19.74 -9.36
C ILE A 29 16.56 -20.43 -9.93
N ASP A 30 16.51 -21.74 -10.04
CA ASP A 30 17.62 -22.52 -10.58
C ASP A 30 17.75 -22.37 -12.11
N GLU A 31 18.78 -23.01 -12.66
CA GLU A 31 19.06 -23.04 -14.10
C GLU A 31 18.00 -23.79 -14.93
N GLN A 32 17.05 -24.50 -14.30
CA GLN A 32 15.88 -25.09 -14.95
C GLN A 32 14.64 -24.17 -14.91
N GLY A 33 14.73 -23.01 -14.25
CA GLY A 33 13.61 -22.10 -14.08
C GLY A 33 12.66 -22.48 -12.94
N ILE A 34 13.06 -23.38 -12.05
CA ILE A 34 12.25 -23.81 -10.90
C ILE A 34 12.53 -22.88 -9.73
N VAL A 35 11.46 -22.32 -9.15
CA VAL A 35 11.54 -21.57 -7.89
C VAL A 35 11.85 -22.55 -6.76
N ARG A 36 13.07 -22.52 -6.23
CA ARG A 36 13.54 -23.35 -5.12
C ARG A 36 13.18 -22.78 -3.75
N ALA A 37 13.18 -21.46 -3.62
CA ALA A 37 12.81 -20.77 -2.39
C ALA A 37 12.23 -19.38 -2.69
N LEU A 38 11.33 -18.92 -1.82
CA LEU A 38 10.85 -17.54 -1.75
C LEU A 38 11.25 -16.98 -0.38
N ARG A 39 11.83 -15.77 -0.37
CA ARG A 39 12.42 -15.13 0.82
C ARG A 39 13.38 -16.06 1.58
N PRO A 40 14.43 -16.56 0.89
CA PRO A 40 15.39 -17.47 1.50
C PRO A 40 16.11 -16.82 2.67
N SER A 41 16.40 -17.61 3.70
CA SER A 41 17.42 -17.28 4.69
C SER A 41 18.83 -17.25 4.06
N ASP A 42 19.80 -16.64 4.74
CA ASP A 42 21.20 -16.62 4.30
C ASP A 42 21.78 -18.04 4.09
N GLU A 43 21.34 -19.00 4.93
CA GLU A 43 21.76 -20.40 4.82
C GLU A 43 21.16 -21.07 3.57
N GLU A 44 19.88 -20.85 3.28
CA GLU A 44 19.23 -21.35 2.08
C GLU A 44 19.82 -20.73 0.81
N TYR A 45 20.14 -19.43 0.86
CA TYR A 45 20.81 -18.74 -0.22
C TYR A 45 22.19 -19.34 -0.52
N SER A 46 23.01 -19.53 0.52
CA SER A 46 24.35 -20.11 0.38
C SER A 46 24.27 -21.54 -0.17
N ARG A 47 23.37 -22.36 0.38
CA ARG A 47 23.14 -23.74 -0.08
C ARG A 47 22.71 -23.78 -1.54
N PHE A 48 21.83 -22.88 -1.94
CA PHE A 48 21.36 -22.79 -3.33
C PHE A 48 22.50 -22.50 -4.30
N LEU A 49 23.40 -21.57 -3.96
CA LEU A 49 24.57 -21.25 -4.80
C LEU A 49 25.57 -22.41 -4.92
N GLU A 50 25.64 -23.28 -3.91
CA GLU A 50 26.52 -24.44 -3.88
C GLU A 50 25.90 -25.70 -4.52
N THR A 51 24.59 -25.68 -4.79
CA THR A 51 23.87 -26.83 -5.32
C THR A 51 23.80 -26.78 -6.85
N ASP A 52 24.29 -27.84 -7.50
CA ASP A 52 24.06 -28.08 -8.92
C ASP A 52 22.71 -28.80 -9.09
N TYR A 53 21.73 -28.15 -9.70
CA TYR A 53 20.38 -28.71 -9.87
C TYR A 53 20.25 -29.54 -11.16
N VAL A 54 21.32 -29.66 -11.96
CA VAL A 54 21.33 -30.39 -13.23
C VAL A 54 20.91 -31.84 -13.02
N GLY A 55 19.76 -32.20 -13.60
CA GLY A 55 19.21 -33.57 -13.59
C GLY A 55 18.11 -33.83 -12.56
N SER A 56 17.74 -32.84 -11.73
CA SER A 56 16.62 -32.96 -10.79
C SER A 56 15.27 -32.73 -11.51
N THR A 57 14.60 -33.82 -11.89
CA THR A 57 13.30 -33.88 -12.63
C THR A 57 13.30 -33.23 -14.01
N ARG A 58 12.77 -33.95 -15.01
CA ARG A 58 12.66 -33.44 -16.38
C ARG A 58 11.93 -32.09 -16.38
N PRO A 59 12.46 -31.05 -17.06
CA PRO A 59 11.66 -29.85 -17.30
C PRO A 59 10.42 -30.29 -18.09
N VAL A 60 9.23 -29.92 -17.63
CA VAL A 60 8.16 -29.66 -18.59
C VAL A 60 8.56 -28.31 -19.17
N PRO A 61 9.07 -28.25 -20.41
CA PRO A 61 9.20 -26.96 -21.05
C PRO A 61 7.76 -26.53 -21.31
N VAL A 62 7.18 -25.80 -20.35
CA VAL A 62 6.03 -24.97 -20.66
C VAL A 62 6.62 -23.89 -21.55
N ARG A 63 6.64 -24.14 -22.87
CA ARG A 63 6.55 -23.02 -23.78
C ARG A 63 5.32 -22.26 -23.28
N ALA A 64 5.53 -21.02 -22.84
CA ALA A 64 4.45 -20.12 -22.53
C ALA A 64 3.74 -19.81 -23.85
N GLU A 65 2.95 -20.77 -24.32
CA GLU A 65 2.00 -20.56 -25.40
C GLU A 65 0.90 -19.66 -24.83
N ALA A 66 0.49 -18.68 -25.63
CA ALA A 66 -0.63 -17.83 -25.27
C ALA A 66 -1.84 -18.74 -24.95
N PRO A 67 -2.60 -18.44 -23.88
CA PRO A 67 -3.78 -19.23 -23.55
C PRO A 67 -4.81 -19.13 -24.68
N ASP A 68 -5.60 -20.20 -24.86
CA ASP A 68 -6.75 -20.19 -25.76
C ASP A 68 -7.85 -19.27 -25.19
N LEU A 69 -7.85 -18.02 -25.63
CA LEU A 69 -8.79 -17.00 -25.17
C LEU A 69 -10.24 -17.34 -25.50
N ALA A 70 -10.50 -18.08 -26.59
CA ALA A 70 -11.86 -18.48 -26.96
C ALA A 70 -12.38 -19.55 -25.98
N ARG A 71 -11.55 -20.56 -25.68
CA ARG A 71 -11.89 -21.57 -24.68
C ARG A 71 -12.06 -20.99 -23.28
N LEU A 72 -11.24 -20.00 -22.91
CA LEU A 72 -11.41 -19.30 -21.63
C LEU A 72 -12.74 -18.54 -21.59
N GLN A 73 -13.13 -17.89 -22.68
CA GLN A 73 -14.42 -17.21 -22.79
C GLN A 73 -15.61 -18.17 -22.58
N GLU A 74 -15.59 -19.35 -23.20
CA GLU A 74 -16.66 -20.36 -23.05
C GLU A 74 -16.87 -20.79 -21.60
N HIS A 75 -15.82 -20.73 -20.78
CA HIS A 75 -15.84 -21.14 -19.38
C HIS A 75 -15.97 -19.97 -18.40
N ALA A 76 -15.81 -18.73 -18.87
CA ALA A 76 -15.75 -17.53 -18.04
C ALA A 76 -16.97 -17.39 -17.12
N GLY A 77 -18.18 -17.54 -17.68
CA GLY A 77 -19.44 -17.43 -16.92
C GLY A 77 -19.73 -18.53 -15.89
N ARG A 78 -18.82 -19.49 -15.66
CA ARG A 78 -19.04 -20.56 -14.68
C ARG A 78 -18.72 -20.16 -13.24
N SER A 79 -17.82 -19.19 -13.04
CA SER A 79 -17.41 -18.72 -11.72
C SER A 79 -16.69 -17.37 -11.80
N ALA A 80 -16.59 -16.66 -10.67
CA ALA A 80 -15.79 -15.45 -10.57
C ALA A 80 -14.30 -15.71 -10.90
N ASP A 81 -13.76 -16.86 -10.48
CA ASP A 81 -12.38 -17.26 -10.83
C ASP A 81 -12.17 -17.44 -12.33
N ASN A 82 -13.13 -18.05 -13.03
CA ASN A 82 -13.01 -18.22 -14.47
C ASN A 82 -13.07 -16.86 -15.19
N GLN A 83 -13.94 -15.95 -14.73
CA GLN A 83 -13.96 -14.56 -15.22
C GLN A 83 -12.63 -13.86 -14.98
N ARG A 84 -12.08 -13.93 -13.75
CA ARG A 84 -10.77 -13.37 -13.40
C ARG A 84 -9.65 -13.90 -14.30
N ASN A 85 -9.59 -15.21 -14.50
CA ASN A 85 -8.55 -15.86 -15.30
C ASN A 85 -8.65 -15.48 -16.78
N TYR A 86 -9.87 -15.44 -17.31
CA TYR A 86 -10.13 -14.99 -18.68
C TYR A 86 -9.76 -13.52 -18.86
N ALA A 87 -10.21 -12.64 -17.96
CA ALA A 87 -9.87 -11.22 -17.98
C ALA A 87 -8.36 -10.97 -17.89
N ALA A 88 -7.67 -11.64 -16.94
CA ALA A 88 -6.22 -11.54 -16.81
C ALA A 88 -5.49 -11.99 -18.09
N SER A 89 -5.99 -13.03 -18.75
CA SER A 89 -5.46 -13.54 -20.02
C SER A 89 -5.68 -12.55 -21.16
N LEU A 90 -6.85 -11.92 -21.24
CA LEU A 90 -7.13 -10.86 -22.23
C LEU A 90 -6.17 -9.67 -22.04
N VAL A 91 -5.96 -9.23 -20.80
CA VAL A 91 -5.01 -8.16 -20.48
C VAL A 91 -3.59 -8.55 -20.91
N LEU A 92 -3.12 -9.76 -20.58
CA LEU A 92 -1.73 -10.15 -20.83
C LEU A 92 -1.43 -10.56 -22.27
N TRP A 93 -2.40 -11.16 -22.97
CA TRP A 93 -2.17 -11.84 -24.25
C TRP A 93 -3.07 -11.35 -25.39
N GLY A 94 -4.16 -10.63 -25.09
CA GLY A 94 -5.15 -10.21 -26.08
C GLY A 94 -4.82 -8.89 -26.81
N GLY A 95 -3.77 -8.18 -26.39
CA GLY A 95 -3.45 -6.85 -26.91
C GLY A 95 -4.47 -5.78 -26.49
N ASP A 96 -4.31 -4.57 -27.02
CA ASP A 96 -5.13 -3.43 -26.58
C ASP A 96 -6.60 -3.56 -27.00
N GLU A 97 -6.86 -4.21 -28.14
CA GLU A 97 -8.21 -4.48 -28.64
C GLU A 97 -9.06 -5.37 -27.72
N ALA A 98 -8.40 -6.15 -26.86
CA ALA A 98 -9.06 -7.03 -25.90
C ALA A 98 -9.40 -6.33 -24.58
N LEU A 99 -8.95 -5.08 -24.35
CA LEU A 99 -9.09 -4.40 -23.06
C LEU A 99 -10.55 -4.14 -22.68
N ASP A 100 -11.42 -3.91 -23.66
CA ASP A 100 -12.86 -3.79 -23.40
C ASP A 100 -13.48 -5.07 -22.85
N ARG A 101 -13.14 -6.21 -23.45
CA ARG A 101 -13.59 -7.53 -22.98
C ARG A 101 -12.97 -7.87 -21.63
N ALA A 102 -11.73 -7.46 -21.39
CA ALA A 102 -11.06 -7.68 -20.11
C ALA A 102 -11.74 -6.91 -18.97
N VAL A 103 -12.05 -5.64 -19.19
CA VAL A 103 -12.79 -4.81 -18.24
C VAL A 103 -14.15 -5.45 -17.95
N GLU A 104 -14.89 -5.88 -18.97
CA GLU A 104 -16.21 -6.49 -18.78
C GLU A 104 -16.13 -7.80 -17.97
N ALA A 105 -15.22 -8.70 -18.33
CA ALA A 105 -15.03 -9.95 -17.58
C ALA A 105 -14.64 -9.69 -16.11
N TYR A 106 -13.80 -8.69 -15.83
CA TYR A 106 -13.51 -8.30 -14.45
C TYR A 106 -14.71 -7.68 -13.73
N ARG A 107 -15.56 -6.92 -14.42
CA ARG A 107 -16.81 -6.40 -13.84
C ARG A 107 -17.75 -7.53 -13.46
N GLU A 108 -17.95 -8.51 -14.35
CA GLU A 108 -18.73 -9.71 -14.05
C GLU A 108 -18.15 -10.48 -12.84
N ALA A 109 -16.83 -10.58 -12.72
CA ALA A 109 -16.20 -11.16 -11.54
C ALA A 109 -16.48 -10.38 -10.24
N VAL A 110 -16.48 -9.04 -10.31
CA VAL A 110 -16.85 -8.17 -9.17
C VAL A 110 -18.34 -8.32 -8.82
N GLU A 111 -19.23 -8.47 -9.80
CA GLU A 111 -20.65 -8.69 -9.53
C GLU A 111 -20.91 -10.01 -8.79
N LEU A 112 -20.14 -11.06 -9.13
CA LEU A 112 -20.21 -12.35 -8.45
C LEU A 112 -19.58 -12.32 -7.05
N GLU A 113 -18.49 -11.57 -6.87
CA GLU A 113 -17.76 -11.45 -5.60
C GLU A 113 -17.37 -9.98 -5.31
N PRO A 114 -18.32 -9.18 -4.78
CA PRO A 114 -18.14 -7.72 -4.65
C PRO A 114 -17.13 -7.29 -3.58
N ASP A 115 -16.75 -8.20 -2.68
CA ASP A 115 -15.78 -7.92 -1.62
C ASP A 115 -14.41 -8.58 -1.89
N HIS A 116 -14.16 -9.02 -3.12
CA HIS A 116 -12.88 -9.61 -3.50
C HIS A 116 -11.86 -8.53 -3.92
N GLY A 117 -11.05 -8.07 -2.95
CA GLY A 117 -10.03 -7.02 -3.12
C GLY A 117 -9.11 -7.21 -4.34
N PRO A 118 -8.52 -8.41 -4.58
CA PRO A 118 -7.68 -8.62 -5.76
C PRO A 118 -8.41 -8.44 -7.09
N THR A 119 -9.72 -8.72 -7.17
CA THR A 119 -10.50 -8.49 -8.40
C THR A 119 -10.61 -7.00 -8.67
N HIS A 120 -10.92 -6.22 -7.64
CA HIS A 120 -10.95 -4.75 -7.74
C HIS A 120 -9.60 -4.20 -8.17
N PHE A 121 -8.49 -4.70 -7.60
CA PHE A 121 -7.16 -4.26 -7.99
C PHE A 121 -6.88 -4.52 -9.48
N ARG A 122 -7.19 -5.73 -9.94
CA ARG A 122 -7.00 -6.17 -11.32
C ARG A 122 -7.92 -5.42 -12.30
N LEU A 123 -9.16 -5.14 -11.91
CA LEU A 123 -10.09 -4.32 -12.68
C LEU A 123 -9.55 -2.89 -12.84
N GLY A 124 -9.05 -2.28 -11.77
CA GLY A 124 -8.40 -0.97 -11.86
C GLY A 124 -7.17 -0.98 -12.77
N ALA A 125 -6.38 -2.06 -12.75
CA ALA A 125 -5.26 -2.24 -13.67
C ALA A 125 -5.70 -2.38 -15.14
N ALA A 126 -6.83 -3.06 -15.39
CA ALA A 126 -7.41 -3.17 -16.74
C ALA A 126 -7.95 -1.82 -17.25
N TYR A 127 -8.65 -1.06 -16.41
CA TYR A 127 -9.07 0.31 -16.74
C TYR A 127 -7.88 1.23 -17.05
N ARG A 128 -6.83 1.17 -16.22
CA ARG A 128 -5.60 1.94 -16.50
C ARG A 128 -4.96 1.51 -17.82
N ALA A 129 -4.85 0.21 -18.09
CA ALA A 129 -4.32 -0.28 -19.35
C ALA A 129 -5.14 0.23 -20.55
N ARG A 130 -6.48 0.29 -20.43
CA ARG A 130 -7.34 0.87 -21.47
C ARG A 130 -7.12 2.36 -21.63
N TYR A 131 -7.02 3.11 -20.53
CA TYR A 131 -6.71 4.55 -20.53
C TYR A 131 -5.40 4.87 -21.25
N ASP A 132 -4.38 4.04 -21.06
CA ASP A 132 -3.04 4.16 -21.66
C ASP A 132 -2.96 3.67 -23.12
N SER A 133 -4.09 3.22 -23.70
CA SER A 133 -4.17 2.65 -25.05
C SER A 133 -4.98 3.53 -26.01
N ASP A 134 -4.97 3.18 -27.29
CA ASP A 134 -5.83 3.80 -28.31
C ASP A 134 -7.33 3.54 -28.08
N TYR A 135 -7.70 2.60 -27.19
CA TYR A 135 -9.07 2.24 -26.83
C TYR A 135 -9.59 2.97 -25.58
N ARG A 136 -8.85 3.99 -25.12
CA ARG A 136 -9.23 4.79 -23.95
C ARG A 136 -10.65 5.33 -24.04
N ARG A 137 -11.35 5.32 -22.91
CA ARG A 137 -12.68 5.91 -22.75
C ARG A 137 -12.63 7.01 -21.70
N GLU A 138 -13.58 7.93 -21.80
CA GLU A 138 -13.81 8.92 -20.75
C GLU A 138 -14.09 8.21 -19.42
N GLY A 139 -13.49 8.70 -18.33
CA GLY A 139 -13.63 8.10 -17.00
C GLY A 139 -12.79 6.86 -16.72
N ASP A 140 -12.04 6.29 -17.68
CA ASP A 140 -11.23 5.09 -17.42
C ASP A 140 -10.23 5.27 -16.27
N PHE A 141 -9.57 6.42 -16.22
CA PHE A 141 -8.61 6.70 -15.15
C PHE A 141 -9.30 6.88 -13.78
N GLU A 142 -10.46 7.54 -13.75
CA GLU A 142 -11.26 7.67 -12.53
C GLU A 142 -11.73 6.29 -12.03
N ALA A 143 -12.21 5.44 -12.94
CA ALA A 143 -12.59 4.06 -12.63
C ALA A 143 -11.39 3.24 -12.11
N ALA A 144 -10.19 3.45 -12.66
CA ALA A 144 -8.98 2.81 -12.17
C ALA A 144 -8.67 3.21 -10.71
N ILE A 145 -8.69 4.51 -10.41
CA ILE A 145 -8.46 5.04 -9.06
C ILE A 145 -9.54 4.53 -8.08
N SER A 146 -10.82 4.58 -8.46
CA SER A 146 -11.93 4.11 -7.64
C SER A 146 -11.80 2.62 -7.29
N HIS A 147 -11.50 1.76 -8.26
CA HIS A 147 -11.33 0.34 -8.00
C HIS A 147 -10.06 -0.02 -7.23
N TRP A 148 -8.95 0.69 -7.44
CA TRP A 148 -7.78 0.52 -6.57
C TRP A 148 -8.08 0.98 -5.14
N GLY A 149 -8.80 2.09 -4.96
CA GLY A 149 -9.27 2.54 -3.65
C GLY A 149 -10.10 1.47 -2.95
N ARG A 150 -11.11 0.92 -3.64
CA ARG A 150 -11.92 -0.20 -3.12
C ARG A 150 -11.09 -1.43 -2.79
N ALA A 151 -10.09 -1.77 -3.62
CA ALA A 151 -9.20 -2.89 -3.33
C ALA A 151 -8.43 -2.69 -2.03
N LEU A 152 -7.92 -1.48 -1.79
CA LEU A 152 -7.18 -1.14 -0.57
C LEU A 152 -8.10 -1.03 0.66
N GLU A 153 -9.35 -0.57 0.51
CA GLU A 153 -10.35 -0.63 1.59
C GLU A 153 -10.63 -2.08 2.00
N LEU A 154 -10.74 -2.98 1.01
CA LEU A 154 -11.01 -4.39 1.25
C LEU A 154 -9.83 -5.12 1.89
N ASP A 155 -8.61 -4.82 1.44
CA ASP A 155 -7.36 -5.36 1.98
C ASP A 155 -6.33 -4.23 2.22
N PRO A 156 -6.42 -3.53 3.37
CA PRO A 156 -5.54 -2.42 3.68
C PRO A 156 -4.12 -2.85 4.06
N ASN A 157 -3.81 -4.14 4.06
CA ASN A 157 -2.46 -4.63 4.34
C ASN A 157 -1.61 -4.79 3.06
N GLN A 158 -2.19 -4.52 1.89
CA GLN A 158 -1.52 -4.63 0.58
C GLN A 158 -0.65 -3.41 0.27
N TYR A 159 0.61 -3.48 0.68
CA TYR A 159 1.61 -2.43 0.44
C TYR A 159 1.70 -2.02 -1.03
N ILE A 160 1.74 -3.01 -1.94
CA ILE A 160 1.92 -2.77 -3.38
C ILE A 160 0.73 -2.01 -3.97
N TRP A 161 -0.49 -2.31 -3.50
CA TRP A 161 -1.69 -1.63 -3.97
C TRP A 161 -1.71 -0.18 -3.50
N ARG A 162 -1.33 0.06 -2.24
CA ARG A 162 -1.20 1.41 -1.70
C ARG A 162 -0.17 2.24 -2.47
N ARG A 163 1.04 1.71 -2.72
CA ARG A 163 2.08 2.41 -3.52
C ARG A 163 1.57 2.81 -4.90
N ARG A 164 0.79 1.93 -5.53
CA ARG A 164 0.19 2.20 -6.84
C ARG A 164 -0.75 3.40 -6.81
N ILE A 165 -1.56 3.54 -5.76
CA ILE A 165 -2.48 4.68 -5.63
C ILE A 165 -1.70 5.96 -5.29
N GLN A 166 -0.72 5.89 -4.39
CA GLN A 166 0.12 7.02 -3.99
C GLN A 166 0.83 7.68 -5.18
N GLN A 167 1.24 6.91 -6.19
CA GLN A 167 1.78 7.44 -7.45
C GLN A 167 0.88 8.50 -8.09
N TYR A 168 -0.43 8.41 -7.91
CA TYR A 168 -1.43 9.30 -8.51
C TYR A 168 -2.09 10.26 -7.51
N GLY A 169 -1.76 10.14 -6.21
CA GLY A 169 -2.22 11.05 -5.16
C GLY A 169 -1.60 12.45 -5.23
N PRO A 170 -1.93 13.34 -4.28
CA PRO A 170 -1.37 14.69 -4.20
C PRO A 170 0.15 14.66 -4.19
N ARG A 171 0.78 15.57 -4.94
CA ARG A 171 2.25 15.59 -5.07
C ARG A 171 2.97 15.84 -3.75
N LEU A 172 2.38 16.63 -2.85
CA LEU A 172 2.95 16.98 -1.54
C LEU A 172 2.93 15.81 -0.55
N ASP A 173 2.10 14.79 -0.81
CA ASP A 173 1.99 13.60 0.05
C ASP A 173 2.99 12.50 -0.38
N LYS A 174 3.87 12.79 -1.35
CA LYS A 174 4.84 11.83 -1.89
C LYS A 174 6.20 12.06 -1.22
N PRO A 175 6.74 11.08 -0.48
CA PRO A 175 8.04 11.23 0.16
C PRO A 175 9.20 11.26 -0.85
N TYR A 176 8.98 10.83 -2.10
CA TYR A 176 9.95 10.88 -3.20
C TYR A 176 9.27 10.86 -4.57
N SER A 177 9.99 11.28 -5.62
CA SER A 177 9.47 11.20 -6.99
C SER A 177 9.51 9.77 -7.53
N PHE A 178 8.38 9.31 -8.08
CA PHE A 178 8.30 7.99 -8.72
C PHE A 178 9.00 7.93 -10.08
N TYR A 179 8.99 9.00 -10.87
CA TYR A 179 9.48 8.99 -12.26
C TYR A 179 10.48 10.09 -12.62
N ASP A 180 10.96 10.93 -11.68
CA ASP A 180 11.99 11.95 -12.00
C ASP A 180 13.24 11.34 -12.66
N TRP A 181 13.53 10.07 -12.33
CA TRP A 181 14.61 9.30 -12.94
C TRP A 181 14.46 9.15 -14.46
N VAL A 182 13.26 9.23 -15.04
CA VAL A 182 13.05 9.17 -16.50
C VAL A 182 13.72 10.36 -17.20
N ASN A 183 13.58 11.56 -16.62
CA ASN A 183 14.20 12.77 -17.16
C ASN A 183 15.72 12.73 -16.99
N GLN A 184 16.19 12.19 -15.86
CA GLN A 184 17.62 11.95 -15.64
C GLN A 184 18.17 10.94 -16.66
N ALA A 185 17.47 9.83 -16.86
CA ALA A 185 17.82 8.76 -17.77
C ALA A 185 18.03 9.28 -19.19
N ARG A 186 17.07 10.07 -19.70
CA ARG A 186 17.16 10.68 -21.02
C ARG A 186 18.42 11.52 -21.20
N ARG A 187 18.67 12.43 -20.25
CA ARG A 187 19.86 13.31 -20.28
C ARG A 187 21.16 12.50 -20.29
N GLU A 188 21.24 11.45 -19.46
CA GLU A 188 22.44 10.62 -19.37
C GLU A 188 22.64 9.75 -20.61
N ILE A 189 21.57 9.24 -21.21
CA ILE A 189 21.63 8.49 -22.48
C ILE A 189 22.10 9.42 -23.61
N GLU A 190 21.52 10.62 -23.72
CA GLU A 190 21.91 11.62 -24.72
C GLU A 190 23.36 12.08 -24.56
N ALA A 191 23.83 12.26 -23.31
CA ALA A 191 25.21 12.62 -23.02
C ALA A 191 26.22 11.55 -23.46
N ARG A 192 25.79 10.28 -23.60
CA ARG A 192 26.59 9.20 -24.18
C ARG A 192 26.55 9.15 -25.71
N GLY A 193 25.81 10.05 -26.36
CA GLY A 193 25.59 10.06 -27.80
C GLY A 193 24.56 9.02 -28.28
N GLU A 194 23.77 8.45 -27.37
CA GLU A 194 22.69 7.52 -27.68
C GLU A 194 21.35 8.26 -27.83
N THR A 195 20.39 7.66 -28.53
CA THR A 195 19.00 8.17 -28.60
C THR A 195 18.14 7.45 -27.56
N PRO A 196 17.48 8.15 -26.62
CA PRO A 196 16.59 7.52 -25.65
C PRO A 196 15.43 6.77 -26.33
N SER A 197 15.13 5.57 -25.84
CA SER A 197 13.95 4.82 -26.25
C SER A 197 12.68 5.62 -25.99
N VAL A 198 11.80 5.66 -27.00
CA VAL A 198 10.48 6.29 -26.87
C VAL A 198 9.62 5.45 -25.95
N LEU A 199 9.04 6.10 -24.93
CA LEU A 199 8.08 5.42 -24.05
C LEU A 199 6.72 5.40 -24.75
N ARG A 200 6.04 4.25 -24.69
CA ARG A 200 4.68 4.13 -25.20
C ARG A 200 3.70 5.01 -24.41
N VAL A 201 3.95 5.18 -23.11
CA VAL A 201 3.19 6.04 -22.20
C VAL A 201 4.20 6.93 -21.49
N GLU A 202 4.06 8.23 -21.65
CA GLU A 202 4.89 9.21 -20.94
C GLU A 202 4.32 9.46 -19.54
N PRO A 203 5.16 9.51 -18.48
CA PRO A 203 4.71 9.92 -17.16
C PRO A 203 4.12 11.34 -17.22
N GLY A 204 2.96 11.51 -16.59
CA GLY A 204 2.25 12.78 -16.54
C GLY A 204 2.59 13.61 -15.30
N GLY A 205 1.99 14.79 -15.20
CA GLY A 205 2.29 15.75 -14.13
C GLY A 205 2.19 15.17 -12.72
N ALA A 206 1.20 14.35 -12.38
CA ALA A 206 1.07 13.77 -11.05
C ALA A 206 2.20 12.78 -10.73
N GLU A 207 2.81 12.17 -11.74
CA GLU A 207 3.85 11.14 -11.61
C GLU A 207 5.26 11.74 -11.41
N PHE A 208 5.40 13.05 -11.61
CA PHE A 208 6.59 13.84 -11.28
C PHE A 208 6.39 14.69 -10.03
N ALA A 209 7.47 14.96 -9.29
CA ALA A 209 7.43 15.69 -8.02
C ALA A 209 7.50 17.23 -8.16
N TYR A 210 7.37 17.80 -9.36
CA TYR A 210 7.44 19.26 -9.54
C TYR A 210 6.30 19.97 -8.78
N PRO A 211 6.60 20.91 -7.85
CA PRO A 211 5.59 21.58 -7.05
C PRO A 211 4.60 22.33 -7.94
N SER A 212 3.31 22.27 -7.60
CA SER A 212 2.32 23.22 -8.14
C SER A 212 2.38 24.49 -7.28
N GLU A 213 2.47 25.66 -7.90
CA GLU A 213 2.49 26.94 -7.16
C GLU A 213 1.12 27.30 -6.53
N SER A 214 0.04 26.64 -6.96
CA SER A 214 -1.32 26.85 -6.43
C SER A 214 -2.18 25.58 -6.51
N PHE A 215 -3.07 25.39 -5.53
CA PHE A 215 -4.16 24.39 -5.56
C PHE A 215 -5.38 24.90 -4.78
N GLU A 216 -6.58 24.41 -5.10
CA GLU A 216 -7.80 24.69 -4.34
C GLU A 216 -7.99 23.64 -3.25
N ALA A 217 -8.20 24.07 -2.01
CA ALA A 217 -8.45 23.19 -0.89
C ALA A 217 -9.92 22.71 -0.92
N GLY A 218 -10.12 21.44 -1.27
CA GLY A 218 -11.42 20.77 -1.09
C GLY A 218 -11.57 20.33 0.37
N GLY A 219 -12.66 20.77 1.02
CA GLY A 219 -13.03 20.26 2.34
C GLY A 219 -13.47 18.80 2.23
N THR A 220 -12.62 17.87 2.69
CA THR A 220 -12.98 16.45 2.78
C THR A 220 -13.44 16.15 4.20
N GLU A 221 -14.59 15.51 4.34
CA GLU A 221 -15.08 15.03 5.63
C GLU A 221 -14.11 13.96 6.17
N LEU A 222 -13.57 14.18 7.39
CA LEU A 222 -12.65 13.26 8.03
C LEU A 222 -13.37 11.97 8.43
N ARG A 223 -12.98 10.85 7.82
CA ARG A 223 -13.46 9.51 8.15
C ARG A 223 -12.37 8.72 8.87
N SER A 224 -12.78 7.73 9.67
CA SER A 224 -11.86 6.80 10.31
C SER A 224 -11.00 6.12 9.24
N PRO A 225 -9.65 6.14 9.35
CA PRO A 225 -8.76 5.47 8.41
C PRO A 225 -8.85 3.94 8.40
N ASP A 226 -9.39 3.33 9.46
CA ASP A 226 -9.61 1.88 9.58
C ASP A 226 -10.96 1.58 10.26
N PRO A 227 -12.09 1.92 9.58
CA PRO A 227 -13.42 1.87 10.19
C PRO A 227 -13.85 0.45 10.54
N ASP A 228 -13.42 -0.53 9.75
CA ASP A 228 -13.74 -1.94 9.91
C ASP A 228 -12.68 -2.70 10.75
N GLY A 229 -11.59 -2.04 11.17
CA GLY A 229 -10.53 -2.69 11.92
C GLY A 229 -9.81 -3.79 11.14
N ARG A 230 -9.56 -3.60 9.84
CA ARG A 230 -8.96 -4.61 8.93
C ARG A 230 -7.44 -4.61 8.95
N ILE A 231 -6.80 -3.54 9.42
CA ILE A 231 -5.34 -3.46 9.49
C ILE A 231 -4.81 -4.40 10.58
N PHE A 232 -3.73 -5.13 10.28
CA PHE A 232 -3.12 -6.05 11.23
C PHE A 232 -2.51 -5.32 12.43
N ARG A 233 -2.71 -5.89 13.62
CA ARG A 233 -2.23 -5.32 14.87
C ARG A 233 -0.72 -5.54 15.02
N ASP A 234 -0.05 -4.62 15.70
CA ASP A 234 1.33 -4.80 16.16
C ASP A 234 1.38 -5.74 17.37
N GLU A 235 1.13 -7.03 17.14
CA GLU A 235 1.13 -8.08 18.17
C GLU A 235 2.48 -8.22 18.89
N ARG A 236 3.57 -7.86 18.20
CA ARG A 236 4.93 -7.91 18.73
C ARG A 236 5.29 -6.67 19.53
N ARG A 237 4.45 -5.63 19.52
CA ARG A 237 4.70 -4.35 20.18
C ARG A 237 6.05 -3.77 19.75
N LEU A 238 6.30 -3.77 18.44
CA LEU A 238 7.49 -3.16 17.84
C LEU A 238 7.58 -1.68 18.22
N ILE A 239 6.43 -1.04 18.45
CA ILE A 239 6.34 0.31 19.02
C ILE A 239 5.76 0.23 20.44
N ARG A 240 6.43 0.88 21.39
CA ARG A 240 5.92 1.14 22.74
C ARG A 240 5.16 2.45 22.76
N ALA A 241 3.91 2.39 23.21
CA ALA A 241 3.04 3.54 23.40
C ALA A 241 2.88 3.88 24.89
N GLU A 242 3.04 5.14 25.23
CA GLU A 242 2.79 5.72 26.55
C GLU A 242 1.78 6.84 26.42
N VAL A 243 0.75 6.83 27.28
CA VAL A 243 -0.31 7.85 27.31
C VAL A 243 -0.32 8.51 28.68
N THR A 244 -0.39 9.83 28.70
CA THR A 244 -0.52 10.62 29.94
C THR A 244 -1.62 11.67 29.75
N VAL A 245 -2.53 11.76 30.72
CA VAL A 245 -3.60 12.77 30.76
C VAL A 245 -3.27 13.81 31.82
N VAL A 246 -3.39 15.09 31.47
CA VAL A 246 -3.07 16.22 32.34
C VAL A 246 -4.27 17.19 32.40
N PRO A 247 -4.86 17.45 33.58
CA PRO A 247 -4.58 16.77 34.85
C PRO A 247 -4.98 15.28 34.81
N GLY A 248 -4.40 14.46 35.69
CA GLY A 248 -4.63 13.01 35.72
C GLY A 248 -6.05 12.60 36.15
N THR A 249 -6.85 13.55 36.60
CA THR A 249 -8.26 13.37 36.93
C THR A 249 -9.01 14.62 36.53
N LEU A 250 -10.13 14.47 35.83
CA LEU A 250 -10.97 15.58 35.34
C LEU A 250 -12.23 15.74 36.21
N ALA A 251 -12.72 16.96 36.36
CA ALA A 251 -14.08 17.23 36.75
C ALA A 251 -15.03 17.16 35.53
N PRO A 252 -16.34 16.95 35.73
CA PRO A 252 -17.30 17.01 34.64
C PRO A 252 -17.29 18.39 33.96
N GLY A 253 -17.31 18.41 32.63
CA GLY A 253 -17.18 19.65 31.85
C GLY A 253 -15.73 20.17 31.68
N GLU A 254 -14.75 19.60 32.38
CA GLU A 254 -13.35 20.03 32.32
C GLU A 254 -12.64 19.52 31.06
N THR A 255 -11.62 20.26 30.62
CA THR A 255 -10.72 19.88 29.53
C THR A 255 -9.44 19.27 30.10
N GLY A 256 -9.06 18.10 29.60
CA GLY A 256 -7.75 17.50 29.79
C GLY A 256 -6.89 17.62 28.53
N ARG A 257 -5.57 17.67 28.72
CA ARG A 257 -4.59 17.49 27.64
C ARG A 257 -4.04 16.08 27.68
N VAL A 258 -4.04 15.41 26.53
CA VAL A 258 -3.52 14.05 26.39
C VAL A 258 -2.19 14.12 25.65
N HIS A 259 -1.16 13.51 26.22
CA HIS A 259 0.14 13.31 25.59
C HIS A 259 0.30 11.83 25.23
N VAL A 260 0.63 11.55 23.97
CA VAL A 260 0.93 10.21 23.48
C VAL A 260 2.38 10.18 23.00
N VAL A 261 3.15 9.21 23.48
CA VAL A 261 4.55 9.02 23.12
C VAL A 261 4.75 7.63 22.54
N LEU A 262 5.33 7.57 21.35
CA LEU A 262 5.57 6.34 20.60
C LEU A 262 7.07 6.15 20.39
N ARG A 263 7.59 4.99 20.81
CA ARG A 263 9.03 4.67 20.75
C ARG A 263 9.25 3.29 20.14
N PRO A 264 10.10 3.16 19.10
CA PRO A 264 10.54 1.86 18.64
C PRO A 264 11.20 1.02 19.75
N ASP A 265 10.91 -0.26 19.77
CA ASP A 265 11.56 -1.23 20.64
C ASP A 265 12.89 -1.70 20.03
N LEU A 266 13.96 -1.05 20.48
CA LEU A 266 15.32 -1.33 20.02
C LEU A 266 15.78 -2.76 20.34
N SER A 267 15.19 -3.43 21.34
CA SER A 267 15.51 -4.84 21.64
C SER A 267 15.04 -5.79 20.53
N GLN A 268 14.01 -5.37 19.78
CA GLN A 268 13.50 -6.06 18.60
C GLN A 268 14.08 -5.49 17.30
N LYS A 269 15.04 -4.56 17.38
CA LYS A 269 15.59 -3.81 16.24
C LYS A 269 14.52 -3.09 15.42
N ALA A 270 13.44 -2.67 16.08
CA ALA A 270 12.37 -1.94 15.42
C ALA A 270 12.82 -0.53 15.04
N HIS A 271 12.40 -0.07 13.87
CA HIS A 271 12.62 1.30 13.38
C HIS A 271 11.48 1.73 12.45
N TRP A 272 11.29 3.04 12.32
CA TRP A 272 10.27 3.61 11.44
C TRP A 272 10.68 3.47 9.97
N ASN A 273 9.69 3.28 9.10
CA ASN A 273 9.85 3.51 7.66
C ASN A 273 9.19 4.84 7.30
N ASN A 274 9.99 5.76 6.78
CA ASN A 274 9.61 7.12 6.46
C ASN A 274 9.35 7.33 4.96
N GLU A 275 9.50 6.29 4.16
CA GLU A 275 9.34 6.34 2.70
C GLU A 275 7.88 6.20 2.25
N MET A 276 6.93 6.19 3.19
CA MET A 276 5.54 5.78 2.96
C MET A 276 4.51 6.89 3.23
N GLU A 277 3.92 6.91 4.43
CA GLU A 277 2.92 7.88 4.87
C GLU A 277 3.22 8.26 6.32
N ASP A 278 2.71 9.42 6.71
CA ASP A 278 2.76 9.87 8.08
C ASP A 278 2.17 8.82 9.02
N LEU A 279 2.72 8.76 10.23
CA LEU A 279 2.02 8.07 11.31
C LEU A 279 0.70 8.79 11.55
N VAL A 280 -0.39 8.03 11.56
CA VAL A 280 -1.73 8.54 11.90
C VAL A 280 -2.08 8.12 13.31
N PHE A 281 -2.68 9.03 14.07
CA PHE A 281 -3.33 8.75 15.35
C PHE A 281 -4.78 9.20 15.26
N TRP A 282 -5.69 8.25 15.39
CA TRP A 282 -7.12 8.46 15.27
C TRP A 282 -7.82 8.30 16.60
N ILE A 283 -8.79 9.17 16.87
CA ILE A 283 -9.59 9.17 18.10
C ILE A 283 -11.06 8.93 17.75
N ASP A 284 -11.59 7.83 18.28
CA ASP A 284 -13.03 7.54 18.25
C ASP A 284 -13.69 8.26 19.42
N THR A 285 -14.07 9.51 19.18
CA THR A 285 -14.68 10.39 20.19
C THR A 285 -16.01 9.79 20.67
N PRO A 286 -16.15 9.45 21.97
CA PRO A 286 -17.40 8.94 22.52
C PRO A 286 -18.51 10.01 22.50
N ASP A 287 -19.77 9.58 22.55
CA ASP A 287 -20.91 10.49 22.53
C ASP A 287 -20.82 11.54 23.66
N GLY A 288 -21.03 12.81 23.29
CA GLY A 288 -20.99 13.95 24.21
C GLY A 288 -19.59 14.46 24.54
N TRP A 289 -18.52 13.72 24.23
CA TRP A 289 -17.15 14.20 24.37
C TRP A 289 -16.78 15.11 23.20
N GLN A 290 -15.83 16.03 23.44
CA GLN A 290 -15.27 16.87 22.39
C GLN A 290 -13.76 16.68 22.37
N VAL A 291 -13.18 16.62 21.18
CA VAL A 291 -11.72 16.66 20.99
C VAL A 291 -11.41 17.76 19.98
N ASP A 292 -10.30 18.46 20.17
CA ASP A 292 -9.86 19.54 19.29
C ASP A 292 -9.44 19.01 17.91
N ASN A 293 -8.82 17.83 17.87
CA ASN A 293 -8.47 17.14 16.65
C ASN A 293 -8.66 15.62 16.80
N ARG A 294 -9.38 15.01 15.86
CA ARG A 294 -9.61 13.55 15.80
C ARG A 294 -8.59 12.79 14.97
N HIS A 295 -7.85 13.49 14.11
CA HIS A 295 -6.90 12.93 13.16
C HIS A 295 -5.58 13.67 13.28
N LEU A 296 -4.64 13.07 14.00
CA LEU A 296 -3.32 13.64 14.19
C LEU A 296 -2.31 12.90 13.32
N THR A 297 -1.35 13.64 12.78
CA THR A 297 -0.18 13.08 12.10
C THR A 297 1.12 13.56 12.73
N VAL A 298 2.18 12.79 12.56
CA VAL A 298 3.55 13.21 12.93
C VAL A 298 4.34 13.43 11.65
N PRO A 299 4.89 14.63 11.41
CA PRO A 299 5.73 14.89 10.24
C PRO A 299 6.89 13.90 10.17
N ILE A 300 7.06 13.31 8.98
CA ILE A 300 8.15 12.38 8.70
C ILE A 300 9.49 13.14 8.58
N PRO A 301 10.57 12.67 9.23
CA PRO A 301 11.90 13.25 9.03
C PRO A 301 12.47 12.85 7.65
N PRO A 302 13.45 13.59 7.10
CA PRO A 302 13.96 13.35 5.75
C PRO A 302 14.71 12.02 5.59
N GLU A 303 15.18 11.41 6.67
CA GLU A 303 15.83 10.11 6.64
C GLU A 303 14.81 8.99 6.30
N PRO A 304 15.13 8.04 5.40
CA PRO A 304 14.19 6.99 4.97
C PRO A 304 13.84 6.00 6.09
N VAL A 305 14.72 5.86 7.08
CA VAL A 305 14.51 5.05 8.28
C VAL A 305 15.07 5.77 9.50
N SER A 306 14.43 5.58 10.65
CA SER A 306 14.82 6.30 11.87
C SER A 306 14.27 5.63 13.14
N GLN A 307 14.82 6.02 14.30
CA GLN A 307 14.47 5.47 15.62
C GLN A 307 14.00 6.56 16.60
N GLU A 308 13.59 7.72 16.08
CA GLU A 308 13.12 8.85 16.86
C GLU A 308 11.87 8.51 17.68
N THR A 309 11.74 9.24 18.80
CA THR A 309 10.50 9.22 19.58
C THR A 309 9.48 10.16 18.92
N ARG A 310 8.34 9.61 18.54
CA ARG A 310 7.20 10.38 18.02
C ARG A 310 6.29 10.80 19.16
N ARG A 311 5.80 12.04 19.13
CA ARG A 311 4.96 12.64 20.17
C ARG A 311 3.75 13.29 19.54
N LEU A 312 2.61 13.10 20.17
CA LEU A 312 1.32 13.66 19.78
C LEU A 312 0.68 14.29 21.02
N GLU A 313 -0.04 15.39 20.81
CA GLU A 313 -0.82 16.04 21.86
C GLU A 313 -2.17 16.50 21.31
N PHE A 314 -3.21 16.36 22.12
CA PHE A 314 -4.56 16.83 21.81
C PHE A 314 -5.31 17.18 23.08
N GLU A 315 -6.36 17.98 22.93
CA GLU A 315 -7.27 18.36 24.01
C GLU A 315 -8.55 17.57 23.93
N ILE A 316 -9.05 17.17 25.10
CA ILE A 316 -10.30 16.44 25.25
C ILE A 316 -11.15 17.07 26.33
N LYS A 317 -12.42 17.34 26.01
CA LYS A 317 -13.39 17.91 26.95
C LYS A 317 -14.38 16.84 27.39
N CYS A 318 -14.47 16.70 28.71
CA CYS A 318 -15.38 15.80 29.40
C CYS A 318 -16.83 16.33 29.34
N PRO A 319 -17.84 15.48 29.12
CA PRO A 319 -19.25 15.87 29.27
C PRO A 319 -19.57 16.32 30.71
N GLU A 320 -20.58 17.18 30.87
CA GLU A 320 -20.99 17.69 32.19
C GLU A 320 -21.59 16.62 33.12
N ASN A 321 -22.03 15.49 32.57
CA ASN A 321 -22.68 14.40 33.30
C ASN A 321 -21.80 13.14 33.42
N ALA A 322 -20.52 13.23 33.06
CA ALA A 322 -19.61 12.09 33.09
C ALA A 322 -19.09 11.81 34.51
N GLY A 323 -18.70 10.56 34.79
CA GLY A 323 -18.15 10.16 36.09
C GLY A 323 -17.48 8.79 36.04
N GLY A 324 -16.56 8.54 36.97
CA GLY A 324 -15.79 7.29 37.04
C GLY A 324 -14.66 7.21 36.01
N THR A 325 -14.20 5.99 35.73
CA THR A 325 -13.14 5.75 34.75
C THR A 325 -13.74 5.59 33.35
N VAL A 326 -13.39 6.48 32.42
CA VAL A 326 -13.79 6.40 31.02
C VAL A 326 -12.59 6.00 30.16
N VAL A 327 -12.84 5.14 29.16
CA VAL A 327 -11.86 4.73 28.16
C VAL A 327 -12.26 5.31 26.82
N VAL A 328 -11.49 6.25 26.33
CA VAL A 328 -11.65 6.83 24.99
C VAL A 328 -10.88 5.94 24.01
N PRO A 329 -11.55 5.28 23.05
CA PRO A 329 -10.86 4.46 22.07
C PRO A 329 -10.05 5.35 21.12
N ALA A 330 -8.79 4.99 20.94
CA ALA A 330 -7.90 5.61 19.98
C ALA A 330 -6.93 4.56 19.46
N TYR A 331 -6.40 4.77 18.27
CA TYR A 331 -5.43 3.87 17.67
C TYR A 331 -4.43 4.65 16.81
N SER A 332 -3.24 4.06 16.63
CA SER A 332 -2.24 4.56 15.71
C SER A 332 -2.05 3.61 14.53
N LEU A 333 -1.86 4.18 13.34
CA LEU A 333 -1.47 3.47 12.13
C LEU A 333 -0.08 3.94 11.72
N TYR A 334 0.83 3.00 11.48
CA TYR A 334 2.22 3.34 11.17
C TYR A 334 2.94 2.26 10.37
N TYR A 335 4.04 2.65 9.72
CA TYR A 335 5.00 1.72 9.13
C TYR A 335 6.18 1.50 10.06
N VAL A 336 6.47 0.23 10.32
CA VAL A 336 7.59 -0.20 11.16
C VAL A 336 8.29 -1.39 10.48
N CYS A 337 9.61 -1.41 10.51
CA CYS A 337 10.40 -2.52 9.97
C CYS A 337 11.17 -3.23 11.09
N GLU A 338 11.58 -4.46 10.80
CA GLU A 338 12.57 -5.19 11.59
C GLU A 338 13.80 -5.53 10.74
N ASP A 339 14.99 -5.41 11.33
CA ASP A 339 16.25 -5.74 10.65
C ASP A 339 16.41 -7.24 10.32
N LEU A 340 15.61 -8.13 10.95
CA LEU A 340 15.82 -9.59 10.84
C LEU A 340 15.52 -10.14 9.44
N ASN A 341 14.61 -9.50 8.69
CA ASN A 341 14.25 -9.90 7.32
C ASN A 341 14.05 -8.70 6.37
N GLY A 342 14.39 -7.48 6.83
CA GLY A 342 14.17 -6.23 6.08
C GLY A 342 12.70 -5.96 5.73
N THR A 343 11.75 -6.64 6.38
CA THR A 343 10.33 -6.55 6.04
C THR A 343 9.71 -5.38 6.77
N CYS A 344 9.24 -4.39 6.02
CA CYS A 344 8.48 -3.26 6.53
C CYS A 344 6.99 -3.58 6.54
N LEU A 345 6.32 -3.23 7.64
CA LEU A 345 4.97 -3.64 7.95
C LEU A 345 4.11 -2.41 8.22
N TYR A 346 2.93 -2.37 7.60
CA TYR A 346 1.88 -1.43 8.01
C TYR A 346 1.08 -2.03 9.16
N ARG A 347 1.01 -1.32 10.28
CA ARG A 347 0.44 -1.85 11.52
C ARG A 347 -0.49 -0.87 12.19
N ARG A 348 -1.47 -1.45 12.89
CA ARG A 348 -2.35 -0.79 13.82
C ARG A 348 -1.92 -1.09 15.25
N GLN A 349 -1.94 -0.08 16.11
CA GLN A 349 -1.82 -0.25 17.55
C GLN A 349 -3.00 0.43 18.22
N ASP A 350 -3.82 -0.34 18.94
CA ASP A 350 -4.88 0.22 19.76
C ASP A 350 -4.27 0.83 21.02
N ILE A 351 -4.50 2.13 21.22
CA ILE A 351 -3.90 2.95 22.29
C ILE A 351 -5.05 3.67 23.03
N PRO A 352 -5.82 2.94 23.85
CA PRO A 352 -6.95 3.52 24.56
C PRO A 352 -6.48 4.57 25.57
N VAL A 353 -7.15 5.71 25.61
CA VAL A 353 -6.88 6.78 26.57
C VAL A 353 -7.79 6.59 27.78
N ARG A 354 -7.21 6.26 28.92
CA ARG A 354 -7.93 6.12 30.20
C ARG A 354 -7.98 7.47 30.91
N ILE A 355 -9.18 7.92 31.25
CA ILE A 355 -9.44 9.19 31.92
C ILE A 355 -10.22 8.91 33.19
N GLU A 356 -9.69 9.34 34.33
CA GLU A 356 -10.42 9.31 35.60
C GLU A 356 -11.24 10.59 35.75
N ILE A 357 -12.51 10.46 36.10
CA ILE A 357 -13.41 11.61 36.32
C ILE A 357 -13.91 11.59 37.76
N ASN A 358 -13.71 12.71 38.45
CA ASN A 358 -14.28 12.92 39.77
C ASN A 358 -15.80 12.93 39.67
N SER A 359 -16.47 12.06 40.43
CA SER A 359 -17.91 12.16 40.62
C SER A 359 -18.24 13.52 41.23
N SER A 360 -19.16 14.27 40.61
CA SER A 360 -19.73 15.47 41.23
C SER A 360 -20.23 15.10 42.63
N GLN A 361 -19.75 15.81 43.66
CA GLN A 361 -20.39 15.78 44.98
C GLN A 361 -21.76 16.45 44.93
#